data_AF-A0A1G5QRZ9-F1
#
_entry.id   AF-A0A1G5QRZ9-F1
#
_cell.length_a   1.000
_cell.length_b   1.000
_cell.length_c   1.000
_cell.angle_alpha   90.00
_cell.angle_beta   90.00
_cell.angle_gamma   90.00
#
_symmetry.space_group_name_H-M   'P 1'
#
loop_
_entity.id
_entity.type
_entity.pdbx_description
1 polymer ?
#
loop_
_entity_poly.entity_id
_entity_poly.type
_entity_poly.pdbx_seq_one_letter_code
_entity_poly.pdbx_strand_id
1 'polypeptide(L)'
;MEPSWFNLVLDSFWPMLYAGFTFTIPLTLITFTLGIILGFIVALIRLYGPKPLIAVAKFYVWLIRGTPLLVQLFLIFYALPSVGITLGAFTSAVIGFTLNIGAYTSEVIRATLLSVPKGQWEAAYSIGMSWTQSLRRIILPQAARIAIPPLSNTFISLVKDTSLASVITVPELFLAAQRIAAVTYQPLILYTEAAILYLIISSVLSSLQARLEKKFSQKSDTQELKDDPTLRH
;
A
#
# COMPACT_ATOMS: atom_id res chain seq x y z
N MET A 1 17.72 1.33 41.37
CA MET A 1 16.73 0.34 40.89
C MET A 1 16.13 0.92 39.64
N GLU A 2 16.38 0.31 38.48
CA GLU A 2 15.69 0.73 37.26
C GLU A 2 14.18 0.58 37.46
N PRO A 3 13.37 1.55 37.02
CA PRO A 3 11.93 1.47 37.22
C PRO A 3 11.36 0.27 36.46
N SER A 4 10.40 -0.44 37.05
CA SER A 4 9.89 -1.73 36.57
C SER A 4 9.38 -1.72 35.11
N TRP A 5 8.97 -0.57 34.62
CA TRP A 5 8.53 -0.38 33.23
C TRP A 5 9.68 -0.46 32.22
N PHE A 6 10.91 -0.13 32.60
CA PHE A 6 12.05 -0.12 31.68
C PHE A 6 12.45 -1.55 31.28
N ASN A 7 12.55 -2.44 32.27
CA ASN A 7 12.81 -3.87 32.01
C ASN A 7 11.68 -4.49 31.19
N LEU A 8 10.42 -4.12 31.48
CA LEU A 8 9.27 -4.58 30.72
C LEU A 8 9.41 -4.23 29.23
N VAL A 9 9.73 -2.97 28.91
CA VAL A 9 9.94 -2.51 27.52
C VAL A 9 11.08 -3.27 26.85
N LEU A 10 12.21 -3.46 27.54
CA LEU A 10 13.34 -4.22 26.96
C LEU A 10 12.98 -5.68 26.67
N ASP A 11 12.21 -6.31 27.55
CA ASP A 11 11.79 -7.70 27.42
C ASP A 11 10.72 -7.90 26.33
N SER A 12 9.81 -6.92 26.15
CA SER A 12 8.76 -6.95 25.12
C SER A 12 9.22 -6.54 23.73
N PHE A 13 10.26 -5.72 23.64
CA PHE A 13 10.78 -5.19 22.38
C PHE A 13 11.13 -6.29 21.37
N TRP A 14 11.89 -7.31 21.78
CA TRP A 14 12.34 -8.38 20.89
C TRP A 14 11.20 -9.28 20.38
N PRO A 15 10.28 -9.76 21.22
CA PRO A 15 9.08 -10.46 20.75
C PRO A 15 8.24 -9.65 19.76
N MET A 16 8.05 -8.35 20.02
CA MET A 16 7.26 -7.48 19.15
C MET A 16 7.95 -7.23 17.81
N LEU A 17 9.26 -6.99 17.81
CA LEU A 17 10.05 -6.91 16.58
C LEU A 17 10.02 -8.23 15.80
N TYR A 18 10.18 -9.37 16.48
CA TYR A 18 10.11 -10.68 15.84
C TYR A 18 8.77 -10.87 15.13
N ALA A 19 7.65 -10.57 15.79
CA ALA A 19 6.31 -10.60 15.19
C ALA A 19 6.20 -9.63 14.00
N GLY A 20 6.80 -8.44 14.11
CA GLY A 20 6.92 -7.48 13.02
C GLY A 20 7.62 -8.04 11.78
N PHE A 21 8.79 -8.65 11.96
CA PHE A 21 9.58 -9.23 10.87
C PHE A 21 8.96 -10.50 10.27
N THR A 22 8.30 -11.32 11.10
CA THR A 22 7.76 -12.61 10.68
C THR A 22 6.34 -12.54 10.11
N PHE A 23 5.53 -11.57 10.54
CA PHE A 23 4.13 -11.47 10.11
C PHE A 23 3.78 -10.10 9.52
N THR A 24 4.06 -8.98 10.20
CA THR A 24 3.69 -7.62 9.72
C THR A 24 4.32 -7.31 8.36
N ILE A 25 5.64 -7.49 8.23
CA ILE A 25 6.37 -7.20 6.99
C ILE A 25 5.94 -8.15 5.85
N PRO A 26 5.93 -9.48 6.02
CA PRO A 26 5.46 -10.38 4.97
C PRO A 26 4.01 -10.14 4.56
N LEU A 27 3.11 -9.89 5.53
CA LEU A 27 1.71 -9.56 5.24
C LEU A 27 1.62 -8.30 4.38
N THR A 28 2.35 -7.24 4.74
CA THR A 28 2.40 -5.99 3.97
C THR A 28 2.92 -6.25 2.55
N LEU A 29 4.06 -6.92 2.40
CA LEU A 29 4.69 -7.13 1.09
C LEU A 29 3.82 -7.98 0.15
N ILE A 30 3.26 -9.07 0.67
CA ILE A 30 2.40 -9.97 -0.11
C ILE A 30 1.13 -9.23 -0.54
N THR A 31 0.42 -8.60 0.40
CA THR A 31 -0.86 -7.94 0.12
C THR A 31 -0.70 -6.71 -0.76
N PHE A 32 0.38 -5.95 -0.60
CA PHE A 32 0.68 -4.83 -1.49
C PHE A 32 0.96 -5.29 -2.91
N THR A 33 1.77 -6.34 -3.06
CA THR A 33 2.12 -6.89 -4.39
C THR A 33 0.87 -7.40 -5.10
N LEU A 34 0.09 -8.25 -4.44
CA LEU A 34 -1.16 -8.76 -4.98
C LEU A 34 -2.19 -7.66 -5.21
N GLY A 35 -2.25 -6.68 -4.30
CA GLY A 35 -3.12 -5.52 -4.39
C GLY A 35 -2.79 -4.64 -5.59
N ILE A 36 -1.52 -4.36 -5.89
CA ILE A 36 -1.12 -3.64 -7.11
C ILE A 36 -1.53 -4.42 -8.36
N ILE A 37 -1.30 -5.74 -8.39
CA ILE A 37 -1.68 -6.58 -9.54
C ILE A 37 -3.20 -6.51 -9.75
N LEU A 38 -3.98 -6.70 -8.69
CA LEU A 38 -5.44 -6.62 -8.73
C LEU A 38 -5.90 -5.22 -9.14
N GLY A 39 -5.32 -4.17 -8.56
CA GLY A 39 -5.64 -2.78 -8.85
C GLY A 39 -5.34 -2.42 -10.30
N PHE A 40 -4.24 -2.90 -10.86
CA PHE A 40 -3.90 -2.71 -12.26
C PHE A 40 -4.92 -3.37 -13.19
N ILE A 41 -5.27 -4.63 -12.92
CA ILE A 41 -6.30 -5.37 -13.69
C ILE A 41 -7.65 -4.62 -13.63
N VAL A 42 -8.08 -4.22 -12.43
CA VAL A 42 -9.34 -3.49 -12.23
C VAL A 42 -9.32 -2.13 -12.93
N ALA A 43 -8.20 -1.41 -12.91
CA ALA A 43 -8.04 -0.15 -13.61
C ALA A 43 -8.18 -0.32 -15.14
N LEU A 44 -7.52 -1.33 -15.71
CA LEU A 44 -7.62 -1.64 -17.14
C LEU A 44 -9.04 -2.02 -17.55
N ILE A 45 -9.72 -2.87 -16.76
CA ILE A 45 -11.13 -3.24 -17.03
C ILE A 45 -12.01 -1.99 -17.03
N ARG A 46 -11.83 -1.07 -16.08
CA ARG A 46 -12.65 0.14 -15.98
C ARG A 46 -12.38 1.16 -17.08
N LEU A 47 -11.19 1.14 -17.69
CA LEU A 47 -10.81 2.04 -18.79
C LEU A 47 -11.18 1.49 -20.16
N TYR A 48 -10.99 0.18 -20.37
CA TYR A 48 -10.99 -0.42 -21.71
C TYR A 48 -11.89 -1.66 -21.84
N GLY A 49 -12.46 -2.15 -20.74
CA GLY A 49 -13.27 -3.38 -20.75
C GLY A 49 -14.66 -3.19 -21.39
N PRO A 50 -15.33 -4.29 -21.75
CA PRO A 50 -16.74 -4.25 -22.19
C PRO A 50 -17.66 -3.84 -21.03
N LYS A 51 -18.83 -3.28 -21.36
CA LYS A 51 -19.80 -2.72 -20.38
C LYS A 51 -20.10 -3.64 -19.18
N PRO A 52 -20.30 -4.96 -19.34
CA PRO A 52 -20.55 -5.85 -18.21
C PRO A 52 -19.36 -5.94 -17.23
N LEU A 53 -18.14 -6.08 -17.75
CA LEU A 53 -16.94 -6.15 -16.91
C LEU A 53 -16.66 -4.84 -16.19
N ILE A 54 -16.92 -3.69 -16.85
CA ILE A 54 -16.85 -2.38 -16.20
C ILE A 54 -17.83 -2.31 -15.02
N ALA A 55 -19.05 -2.82 -15.18
CA ALA A 55 -20.05 -2.80 -14.11
C ALA A 55 -19.59 -3.64 -12.90
N VAL A 56 -19.06 -4.85 -13.13
CA VAL A 56 -18.49 -5.70 -12.07
C VAL A 56 -17.33 -5.01 -11.36
N ALA A 57 -16.40 -4.43 -12.11
CA ALA A 57 -15.26 -3.72 -11.53
C ALA A 57 -15.69 -2.48 -10.72
N LYS A 58 -16.70 -1.73 -11.18
CA LYS A 58 -17.28 -0.60 -10.43
C LYS A 58 -17.96 -1.07 -9.14
N PHE A 59 -18.72 -2.17 -9.20
CA PHE A 59 -19.37 -2.76 -8.03
C PHE A 59 -18.34 -3.21 -6.98
N TYR A 60 -17.30 -3.93 -7.40
CA TYR A 60 -16.18 -4.31 -6.54
C TYR A 60 -15.54 -3.09 -5.84
N VAL A 61 -15.18 -2.05 -6.61
CA VAL A 61 -14.56 -0.85 -6.04
C VAL A 61 -15.50 -0.13 -5.07
N TRP A 62 -16.78 -0.01 -5.41
CA TRP A 62 -17.81 0.58 -4.55
C TRP A 62 -17.98 -0.20 -3.24
N LEU A 63 -18.11 -1.53 -3.32
CA LEU A 63 -18.31 -2.39 -2.17
C LEU A 63 -17.11 -2.32 -1.22
N ILE A 64 -15.90 -2.47 -1.75
CA ILE A 64 -14.67 -2.56 -0.95
C ILE A 64 -14.30 -1.20 -0.33
N ARG A 65 -14.45 -0.10 -1.08
CA ARG A 65 -14.16 1.25 -0.53
C ARG A 65 -15.31 1.82 0.30
N GLY A 66 -16.51 1.27 0.14
CA GLY A 66 -17.71 1.65 0.90
C GLY A 66 -17.89 0.88 2.21
N THR A 67 -17.06 -0.13 2.49
CA THR A 67 -17.14 -0.94 3.72
C THR A 67 -15.82 -0.88 4.50
N PRO A 68 -15.85 -0.87 5.85
CA PRO A 68 -14.63 -0.85 6.64
C PRO A 68 -13.81 -2.13 6.44
N LEU A 69 -12.48 -1.99 6.29
CA LEU A 69 -11.55 -3.12 6.18
C LEU A 69 -11.68 -4.09 7.36
N LEU A 70 -11.86 -3.56 8.58
CA LEU A 70 -12.09 -4.38 9.77
C LEU A 70 -13.26 -5.35 9.57
N VAL A 71 -14.40 -4.85 9.08
CA VAL A 71 -15.59 -5.68 8.82
C VAL A 71 -15.31 -6.73 7.75
N GLN A 72 -14.58 -6.38 6.69
CA GLN A 72 -14.18 -7.33 5.64
C GLN A 72 -13.32 -8.47 6.20
N LEU A 73 -12.36 -8.17 7.07
CA LEU A 73 -11.53 -9.18 7.75
C LEU A 73 -12.38 -10.11 8.63
N PHE A 74 -13.32 -9.55 9.40
CA PHE A 74 -14.25 -10.33 10.22
C PHE A 74 -15.11 -11.27 9.38
N LEU A 75 -15.67 -10.79 8.26
CA LEU A 75 -16.48 -11.63 7.38
C LEU A 75 -15.68 -12.78 6.77
N ILE A 76 -14.46 -12.50 6.30
CA ILE A 76 -13.60 -13.53 5.71
C ILE A 76 -13.19 -14.58 6.75
N PHE A 77 -12.79 -14.16 7.96
CA PHE A 77 -12.27 -15.10 8.95
C PHE A 77 -13.36 -15.82 9.76
N TYR A 78 -14.39 -15.09 10.21
CA TYR A 78 -15.43 -15.63 11.10
C TYR A 78 -16.72 -16.04 10.40
N ALA A 79 -17.10 -15.40 9.28
CA ALA A 79 -18.37 -15.71 8.60
C ALA A 79 -18.24 -16.79 7.52
N LEU A 80 -17.15 -16.83 6.74
CA LEU A 80 -16.95 -17.89 5.72
C LEU A 80 -17.02 -19.32 6.26
N PRO A 81 -16.59 -19.65 7.49
CA PRO A 81 -16.77 -20.98 8.05
C PRO A 81 -18.24 -21.44 8.09
N SER A 82 -19.21 -20.52 8.23
CA SER A 82 -20.64 -20.85 8.23
C SER A 82 -21.16 -21.42 6.90
N VAL A 83 -20.44 -21.16 5.80
CA VAL A 83 -20.73 -21.70 4.47
C VAL A 83 -19.73 -22.79 4.05
N GLY A 84 -19.00 -23.36 5.02
CA GLY A 84 -18.08 -24.48 4.81
C GLY A 84 -16.67 -24.11 4.35
N ILE A 85 -16.31 -22.82 4.33
CA ILE A 85 -14.98 -22.36 3.90
C ILE A 85 -14.17 -21.91 5.13
N THR A 86 -13.19 -22.71 5.55
CA THR A 86 -12.30 -22.38 6.66
C THR A 86 -10.94 -21.94 6.16
N LEU A 87 -10.53 -20.73 6.52
CA LEU A 87 -9.23 -20.16 6.15
C LEU A 87 -8.42 -19.86 7.41
N GLY A 88 -7.10 -20.05 7.34
CA GLY A 88 -6.21 -19.59 8.41
C GLY A 88 -6.24 -18.07 8.56
N ALA A 89 -5.90 -17.57 9.75
CA ALA A 89 -5.89 -16.13 10.05
C ALA A 89 -5.03 -15.33 9.06
N PHE A 90 -3.80 -15.79 8.81
CA PHE A 90 -2.88 -15.13 7.89
C PHE A 90 -3.42 -15.10 6.45
N THR A 91 -3.96 -16.21 5.96
CA THR A 91 -4.57 -16.28 4.62
C THR A 91 -5.79 -15.36 4.51
N SER A 92 -6.63 -15.33 5.54
CA SER A 92 -7.80 -14.45 5.61
C SER A 92 -7.40 -12.98 5.55
N ALA A 93 -6.36 -12.60 6.31
CA ALA A 93 -5.76 -11.27 6.23
C ALA A 93 -5.25 -10.99 4.82
N VAL A 94 -4.46 -11.89 4.23
CA VAL A 94 -3.91 -11.70 2.88
C VAL A 94 -5.03 -11.42 1.86
N ILE A 95 -6.13 -12.17 1.91
CA ILE A 95 -7.27 -11.96 1.01
C ILE A 95 -7.92 -10.59 1.28
N GLY A 96 -8.28 -10.29 2.53
CA GLY A 96 -8.98 -9.04 2.88
C GLY A 96 -8.16 -7.80 2.54
N PHE A 97 -6.88 -7.77 2.91
CA PHE A 97 -5.98 -6.66 2.57
C PHE A 97 -5.73 -6.56 1.06
N THR A 98 -5.58 -7.68 0.35
CA THR A 98 -5.40 -7.66 -1.12
C THR A 98 -6.60 -7.05 -1.83
N LEU A 99 -7.82 -7.45 -1.45
CA LEU A 99 -9.06 -6.87 -2.00
C LEU A 99 -9.14 -5.37 -1.68
N ASN A 100 -8.84 -4.99 -0.45
CA ASN A 100 -8.86 -3.58 -0.06
C ASN A 100 -7.85 -2.75 -0.86
N ILE A 101 -6.58 -3.12 -0.82
CA ILE A 101 -5.50 -2.44 -1.54
C ILE A 101 -5.73 -2.45 -3.04
N GLY A 102 -6.26 -3.54 -3.61
CA GLY A 102 -6.61 -3.59 -5.02
C GLY A 102 -7.66 -2.57 -5.41
N ALA A 103 -8.68 -2.34 -4.59
CA ALA A 103 -9.70 -1.33 -4.88
C ALA A 103 -9.12 0.09 -4.84
N TYR A 104 -8.33 0.43 -3.81
CA TYR A 104 -7.72 1.77 -3.68
C TYR A 104 -6.64 2.02 -4.75
N THR A 105 -5.75 1.06 -4.98
CA THR A 105 -4.70 1.20 -6.01
C THR A 105 -5.27 1.24 -7.42
N SER A 106 -6.44 0.61 -7.70
CA SER A 106 -7.10 0.74 -9.00
C SER A 106 -7.46 2.18 -9.35
N GLU A 107 -7.82 3.01 -8.37
CA GLU A 107 -8.11 4.43 -8.62
C GLU A 107 -6.84 5.22 -8.86
N VAL A 108 -5.79 4.95 -8.09
CA VAL A 108 -4.47 5.58 -8.28
C VAL A 108 -3.96 5.28 -9.69
N ILE A 109 -3.94 4.00 -10.08
CA ILE A 109 -3.48 3.58 -11.41
C ILE A 109 -4.36 4.17 -12.52
N ARG A 110 -5.69 4.14 -12.36
CA ARG A 110 -6.61 4.73 -13.34
C ARG A 110 -6.38 6.24 -13.51
N ALA A 111 -6.22 6.97 -12.41
CA ALA A 111 -5.92 8.40 -12.43
C ALA A 111 -4.57 8.67 -13.10
N THR A 112 -3.54 7.88 -12.79
CA THR A 112 -2.24 7.97 -13.46
C THR A 112 -2.35 7.73 -14.96
N LEU A 113 -3.04 6.66 -15.38
CA LEU A 113 -3.18 6.34 -16.81
C LEU A 113 -3.93 7.44 -17.58
N LEU A 114 -4.90 8.10 -16.95
CA LEU A 114 -5.65 9.21 -17.55
C LEU A 114 -4.90 10.55 -17.51
N SER A 115 -3.92 10.70 -16.62
CA SER A 115 -3.21 11.96 -16.41
C SER A 115 -2.14 12.28 -17.46
N VAL A 116 -1.67 11.29 -18.24
CA VAL A 116 -0.66 11.53 -19.28
C VAL A 116 -1.34 12.19 -20.49
N PRO A 117 -0.96 13.42 -20.89
CA PRO A 117 -1.63 14.14 -21.97
C PRO A 117 -1.54 13.40 -23.31
N LYS A 118 -2.64 13.37 -24.07
CA LYS A 118 -2.67 12.75 -25.41
C LYS A 118 -1.64 13.39 -26.37
N GLY A 119 -1.39 14.69 -26.24
CA GLY A 119 -0.38 15.40 -27.04
C GLY A 119 1.04 14.82 -26.92
N GLN A 120 1.38 14.16 -25.82
CA GLN A 120 2.68 13.47 -25.68
C GLN A 120 2.81 12.28 -26.63
N TRP A 121 1.70 11.60 -26.91
CA TRP A 121 1.66 10.53 -27.91
C TRP A 121 1.76 11.10 -29.33
N GLU A 122 0.98 12.15 -29.62
CA GLU A 122 0.94 12.80 -30.94
C GLU A 122 2.30 13.39 -31.30
N ALA A 123 2.97 14.08 -30.37
CA ALA A 123 4.30 14.64 -30.57
C ALA A 123 5.36 13.55 -30.83
N ALA A 124 5.32 12.45 -30.07
CA ALA A 124 6.25 11.33 -30.25
C ALA A 124 6.09 10.68 -31.63
N TYR A 125 4.86 10.46 -32.09
CA TYR A 125 4.61 9.94 -33.44
C TYR A 125 4.99 10.94 -34.55
N SER A 126 4.81 12.24 -34.31
CA SER A 126 5.17 13.30 -35.28
C SER A 126 6.66 13.36 -35.58
N ILE A 127 7.51 12.96 -34.62
CA ILE A 127 8.97 12.86 -34.80
C ILE A 127 9.44 11.43 -35.17
N GLY A 128 8.51 10.56 -35.57
CA GLY A 128 8.81 9.22 -36.09
C GLY A 128 9.11 8.16 -35.03
N MET A 129 8.75 8.38 -33.75
CA MET A 129 8.94 7.35 -32.73
C MET A 129 7.96 6.18 -32.92
N SER A 130 8.47 4.95 -32.78
CA SER A 130 7.61 3.76 -32.70
C SER A 130 6.87 3.73 -31.36
N TRP A 131 5.75 2.99 -31.30
CA TRP A 131 4.97 2.82 -30.07
C TRP A 131 5.83 2.46 -28.85
N THR A 132 6.78 1.52 -29.01
CA THR A 132 7.67 1.07 -27.93
C THR A 132 8.64 2.18 -27.50
N GLN A 133 9.14 2.98 -28.44
CA GLN A 133 9.99 4.13 -28.13
C GLN A 133 9.20 5.19 -27.37
N SER A 134 8.00 5.54 -27.84
CA SER A 134 7.11 6.52 -27.21
C SER A 134 6.74 6.07 -25.80
N LEU A 135 6.34 4.80 -25.64
CA LEU A 135 6.00 4.23 -24.35
C LEU A 135 7.18 4.28 -23.36
N ARG A 136 8.34 3.75 -23.76
CA ARG A 136 9.49 3.59 -22.85
C ARG A 136 10.18 4.92 -22.51
N ARG A 137 10.25 5.85 -23.46
CA ARG A 137 11.04 7.09 -23.30
C ARG A 137 10.22 8.28 -22.80
N ILE A 138 8.92 8.31 -23.09
CA ILE A 138 8.06 9.47 -22.80
C ILE A 138 6.98 9.10 -21.80
N ILE A 139 6.16 8.10 -22.11
CA ILE A 139 4.93 7.83 -21.36
C ILE A 139 5.20 7.17 -19.99
N LEU A 140 5.97 6.08 -19.95
CA LEU A 140 6.26 5.35 -18.71
C LEU A 140 6.99 6.22 -17.67
N PRO A 141 8.01 7.02 -18.02
CA PRO A 141 8.65 7.91 -17.06
C PRO A 141 7.68 8.95 -16.47
N GLN A 142 6.76 9.49 -17.25
CA GLN A 142 5.74 10.44 -16.77
C GLN A 142 4.72 9.76 -15.86
N ALA A 143 4.17 8.62 -16.30
CA ALA A 143 3.24 7.83 -15.51
C ALA A 143 3.86 7.39 -14.16
N ALA A 144 5.13 6.97 -14.16
CA ALA A 144 5.83 6.57 -12.95
C ALA A 144 5.96 7.73 -11.94
N ARG A 145 6.27 8.96 -12.40
CA ARG A 145 6.33 10.15 -11.52
C ARG A 145 5.00 10.43 -10.82
N ILE A 146 3.89 10.17 -11.52
CA ILE A 146 2.54 10.44 -11.01
C ILE A 146 2.08 9.30 -10.08
N ALA A 147 2.39 8.04 -10.40
CA ALA A 147 1.96 6.89 -9.61
C ALA A 147 2.79 6.64 -8.34
N ILE A 148 4.11 6.91 -8.36
CA ILE A 148 5.00 6.53 -7.25
C ILE A 148 4.62 7.18 -5.91
N PRO A 149 4.38 8.51 -5.81
CA PRO A 149 4.00 9.15 -4.55
C PRO A 149 2.74 8.53 -3.90
N PRO A 150 1.58 8.42 -4.59
CA PRO A 150 0.38 7.84 -3.98
C PRO A 150 0.50 6.34 -3.70
N LEU A 151 1.22 5.56 -4.52
CA LEU A 151 1.45 4.14 -4.24
C LEU A 151 2.36 3.94 -3.02
N SER A 152 3.38 4.78 -2.86
CA SER A 152 4.27 4.75 -1.68
C SER A 152 3.51 5.08 -0.40
N ASN A 153 2.65 6.11 -0.43
CA ASN A 153 1.78 6.44 0.70
C ASN A 153 0.82 5.29 1.05
N THR A 154 0.27 4.62 0.03
CA THR A 154 -0.58 3.44 0.22
C THR A 154 0.19 2.30 0.90
N PHE A 155 1.45 2.05 0.51
CA PHE A 155 2.31 1.06 1.14
C PHE A 155 2.60 1.35 2.61
N ILE A 156 2.94 2.60 2.94
CA ILE A 156 3.23 3.02 4.33
C ILE A 156 1.96 2.93 5.19
N SER A 157 0.81 3.29 4.63
CA SER A 157 -0.47 3.15 5.32
C SER A 157 -0.78 1.68 5.61
N LEU A 158 -0.58 0.81 4.63
CA LEU A 158 -0.80 -0.63 4.77
C LEU A 158 0.01 -1.25 5.92
N VAL A 159 1.27 -0.85 6.13
CA VAL A 159 2.07 -1.33 7.27
C VAL A 159 1.35 -1.10 8.59
N LYS A 160 0.75 0.08 8.79
CA LYS A 160 -0.03 0.40 10.00
C LYS A 160 -1.36 -0.35 10.00
N ASP A 161 -2.02 -0.44 8.85
CA ASP A 161 -3.31 -1.13 8.73
C ASP A 161 -3.20 -2.63 9.05
N THR A 162 -2.02 -3.26 8.88
CA THR A 162 -1.81 -4.66 9.29
C THR A 162 -2.08 -4.90 10.79
N SER A 163 -2.03 -3.86 11.64
CA SER A 163 -2.46 -3.96 13.04
C SER A 163 -3.91 -4.41 13.19
N LEU A 164 -4.78 -4.14 12.19
CA LEU A 164 -6.14 -4.66 12.15
C LEU A 164 -6.18 -6.18 12.03
N ALA A 165 -5.12 -6.84 11.55
CA ALA A 165 -5.08 -8.30 11.48
C ALA A 165 -5.02 -8.98 12.87
N SER A 166 -4.61 -8.24 13.91
CA SER A 166 -4.63 -8.72 15.30
C SER A 166 -6.01 -9.21 15.75
N VAL A 167 -7.08 -8.54 15.28
CA VAL A 167 -8.47 -8.84 15.66
C VAL A 167 -8.95 -10.19 15.13
N ILE A 168 -8.33 -10.69 14.06
CA ILE A 168 -8.56 -12.02 13.49
C ILE A 168 -7.40 -12.96 13.83
N THR A 169 -6.68 -12.68 14.91
CA THR A 169 -5.66 -13.54 15.52
C THR A 169 -4.36 -13.73 14.74
N VAL A 170 -4.07 -12.88 13.75
CA VAL A 170 -2.74 -12.90 13.10
C VAL A 170 -1.69 -12.46 14.13
N PRO A 171 -0.63 -13.25 14.38
CA PRO A 171 0.40 -12.96 15.38
C PRO A 171 1.40 -11.89 14.89
N GLU A 172 0.86 -10.77 14.42
CA GLU A 172 1.63 -9.61 14.01
C GLU A 172 2.01 -8.73 15.21
N LEU A 173 2.77 -7.65 14.95
CA LEU A 173 3.38 -6.79 15.97
C LEU A 173 2.39 -6.29 17.04
N PHE A 174 1.19 -5.85 16.66
CA PHE A 174 0.21 -5.36 17.63
C PHE A 174 -0.41 -6.49 18.46
N LEU A 175 -0.68 -7.65 17.87
CA LEU A 175 -1.14 -8.82 18.64
C LEU A 175 -0.07 -9.30 19.64
N ALA A 176 1.22 -9.22 19.30
CA ALA A 176 2.30 -9.51 20.24
C ALA A 176 2.24 -8.56 21.46
N ALA A 177 2.06 -7.26 21.23
CA ALA A 177 1.88 -6.29 22.31
C ALA A 177 0.66 -6.59 23.19
N GLN A 178 -0.49 -6.94 22.58
CA GLN A 178 -1.70 -7.34 23.30
C GLN A 178 -1.51 -8.58 24.17
N ARG A 179 -0.79 -9.60 23.67
CA ARG A 179 -0.50 -10.82 24.43
C ARG A 179 0.37 -10.55 25.65
N ILE A 180 1.39 -9.71 25.51
CA ILE A 180 2.26 -9.32 26.63
C ILE A 180 1.50 -8.45 27.63
N ALA A 181 0.71 -7.49 27.14
CA ALA A 181 -0.14 -6.65 27.97
C ALA A 181 -1.15 -7.47 28.80
N ALA A 182 -1.69 -8.56 28.22
CA ALA A 182 -2.66 -9.41 28.89
C ALA A 182 -2.08 -10.18 30.10
N VAL A 183 -0.79 -10.52 30.07
CA VAL A 183 -0.13 -11.24 31.18
C VAL A 183 0.57 -10.31 32.17
N THR A 184 1.01 -9.14 31.72
CA THR A 184 1.70 -8.14 32.56
C THR A 184 0.76 -7.10 33.16
N TYR A 185 -0.47 -6.99 32.64
CA TYR A 185 -1.47 -6.00 33.02
C TYR A 185 -1.01 -4.54 32.82
N GLN A 186 -0.14 -4.29 31.84
CA GLN A 186 0.43 -2.97 31.55
C GLN A 186 0.11 -2.44 30.13
N PRO A 187 -1.17 -2.39 29.70
CA PRO A 187 -1.53 -2.08 28.31
C PRO A 187 -1.03 -0.72 27.83
N LEU A 188 -1.02 0.31 28.69
CA LEU A 188 -0.54 1.64 28.31
C LEU A 188 0.92 1.61 27.84
N ILE A 189 1.79 0.89 28.57
CA ILE A 189 3.22 0.79 28.26
C ILE A 189 3.41 0.02 26.95
N LEU A 190 2.82 -1.17 26.82
CA LEU A 190 3.02 -2.03 25.66
C LEU A 190 2.38 -1.47 24.38
N TYR A 191 1.23 -0.80 24.46
CA TYR A 191 0.62 -0.18 23.28
C TYR A 191 1.37 1.07 22.84
N THR A 192 1.95 1.81 23.79
CA THR A 192 2.85 2.94 23.47
C THR A 192 4.12 2.44 22.79
N GLU A 193 4.70 1.34 23.28
CA GLU A 193 5.85 0.71 22.64
C GLU A 193 5.52 0.24 21.21
N ALA A 194 4.39 -0.43 21.01
CA ALA A 194 3.93 -0.84 19.68
C ALA A 194 3.78 0.36 18.74
N ALA A 195 3.18 1.45 19.23
CA ALA A 195 3.03 2.69 18.48
C ALA A 195 4.39 3.30 18.08
N ILE A 196 5.38 3.29 18.98
CA ILE A 196 6.75 3.75 18.70
C ILE A 196 7.40 2.86 17.64
N LEU A 197 7.23 1.53 17.71
CA LEU A 197 7.76 0.62 16.69
C LEU A 197 7.14 0.88 15.31
N TYR A 198 5.82 1.01 15.20
CA TYR A 198 5.17 1.39 13.94
C TYR A 198 5.63 2.76 13.44
N LEU A 199 5.84 3.72 14.34
CA LEU A 199 6.32 5.05 13.99
C LEU A 199 7.75 4.99 13.44
N ILE A 200 8.65 4.21 14.03
CA ILE A 200 10.01 3.99 13.53
C ILE A 200 9.97 3.38 12.14
N ILE A 201 9.22 2.28 11.95
CA ILE A 201 9.08 1.60 10.66
C ILE A 201 8.53 2.57 9.60
N SER A 202 7.45 3.28 9.93
CA SER A 202 6.82 4.25 9.02
C SER A 202 7.77 5.41 8.70
N SER A 203 8.56 5.89 9.66
CA SER A 203 9.52 7.00 9.43
C SER A 203 10.66 6.59 8.52
N VAL A 204 11.17 5.36 8.65
CA VAL A 204 12.17 4.80 7.73
C VAL A 204 11.60 4.73 6.32
N LEU A 205 10.39 4.19 6.15
CA LEU A 205 9.74 4.09 4.86
C LEU A 205 9.43 5.46 4.25
N SER A 206 8.95 6.43 5.04
CA SER A 206 8.71 7.81 4.59
C SER A 206 10.00 8.49 4.13
N SER A 207 11.12 8.24 4.83
CA SER A 207 12.44 8.77 4.43
C SER A 207 12.91 8.16 3.11
N LEU A 208 12.66 6.87 2.89
CA LEU A 208 12.95 6.19 1.61
C LEU A 208 12.04 6.73 0.49
N GLN A 209 10.76 6.93 0.76
CA GLN A 209 9.81 7.55 -0.17
C GLN A 209 10.29 8.95 -0.59
N ALA A 210 10.67 9.82 0.34
CA ALA A 210 11.14 11.16 0.03
C ALA A 210 12.39 11.15 -0.88
N ARG A 211 13.31 10.19 -0.68
CA ARG A 211 14.47 10.01 -1.55
C ARG A 211 14.07 9.53 -2.95
N LEU A 212 13.10 8.62 -3.05
CA LEU A 212 12.55 8.17 -4.33
C LEU A 212 11.89 9.33 -5.07
N GLU A 213 11.02 10.08 -4.41
CA GLU A 213 10.32 11.23 -4.99
C GLU A 213 11.30 12.29 -5.50
N LYS A 214 12.32 12.66 -4.71
CA LYS A 214 13.34 13.63 -5.12
C LYS A 214 14.04 13.22 -6.43
N LYS A 215 14.33 11.93 -6.62
CA LYS A 215 14.94 11.41 -7.86
C LYS A 215 14.01 11.53 -9.06
N PHE A 216 12.70 11.45 -8.86
CA PHE A 216 11.68 11.58 -9.90
C PHE A 216 11.31 13.05 -10.20
N SER A 217 11.38 13.94 -9.22
CA SER A 217 11.13 15.39 -9.38
C SER A 217 12.33 16.17 -9.93
N GLN A 218 13.58 15.90 -9.51
CA GLN A 218 14.75 16.66 -10.02
C GLN A 218 14.96 16.54 -11.55
N LYS A 219 14.36 15.52 -12.18
CA LYS A 219 14.43 15.32 -13.63
C LYS A 219 13.41 16.15 -14.42
N SER A 220 12.43 16.82 -13.77
CA SER A 220 11.52 17.77 -14.44
C SER A 220 12.11 19.17 -14.49
N ASP A 221 12.60 19.69 -13.37
CA ASP A 221 13.00 21.11 -13.29
C ASP A 221 14.22 21.39 -14.16
N THR A 222 15.15 20.45 -14.25
CA THR A 222 16.32 20.56 -15.13
C THR A 222 15.94 20.45 -16.62
N GLN A 223 14.78 19.89 -16.93
CA GLN A 223 14.30 19.69 -18.29
C GLN A 223 13.40 20.85 -18.74
N GLU A 224 12.50 21.34 -17.88
CA GLU A 224 11.76 22.60 -18.08
C GLU A 224 12.69 23.82 -18.21
N LEU A 225 13.71 23.94 -17.35
CA LEU A 225 14.70 25.03 -17.45
C LEU A 225 15.56 24.97 -18.72
N LYS A 226 15.75 23.78 -19.32
CA LYS A 226 16.49 23.62 -20.59
C LYS A 226 15.64 23.88 -21.83
N ASP A 227 14.34 23.66 -21.72
CA ASP A 227 13.37 23.83 -22.80
C ASP A 227 12.69 25.21 -22.75
N ASP A 228 12.95 26.04 -21.74
CA ASP A 228 12.52 27.43 -21.67
C ASP A 228 13.25 28.29 -22.74
N PRO A 229 12.54 28.79 -23.77
CA PRO A 229 13.13 29.61 -24.81
C PRO A 229 13.55 31.00 -24.31
N THR A 230 13.05 31.45 -23.15
CA THR A 230 13.40 32.77 -22.57
C THR A 230 14.76 32.80 -21.89
N LEU A 231 15.32 31.63 -21.57
CA LEU A 231 16.64 31.47 -20.94
C LEU A 231 17.77 31.19 -21.94
N ARG A 232 17.46 31.15 -23.25
CA ARG A 232 18.43 30.95 -24.34
C ARG A 232 18.84 32.30 -24.96
N HIS A 233 19.53 33.13 -24.19
CA HIS A 233 20.14 34.38 -24.67
C HIS A 233 21.56 34.53 -24.14
#